data_AF-A0A966XVM5-F1
#
_entry.id   AF-A0A966XVM5-F1
#
_cell.length_a   1.000
_cell.length_b   1.000
_cell.length_c   1.000
_cell.angle_alpha   90.00
_cell.angle_beta   90.00
_cell.angle_gamma   90.00
#
_symmetry.space_group_name_H-M   'P 1'
#
loop_
_entity.id
_entity.type
_entity.pdbx_description
1 polymer ?
#
loop_
_entity_poly.entity_id
_entity_poly.type
_entity_poly.pdbx_seq_one_letter_code
_entity_poly.pdbx_strand_id
1 'polypeptide(L)'
;MTLRPEYSLGHSAYNAFLHAEVGEEANGIKLTVLTALTRLGVDPWQEAARLADLPRDVAVTALAASIARLPPLSPGGTWKTADAEAIAARLANFLPNHSTAPLQQPKSRARSSHGGATAAPAPAAAAAASAPKPKATLSTWLLWGVANNKDAYLAMEIRHAAILREHGATRVVSAWGEDVPDGKVTDYKGAVKATPDEKVVYAWIEWPSKAVRDAAWPKVMADPRMHEGKDSMPFDPRRMIHGGFAPILDV
;
A
#
# COMPACT_ATOMS: atom_id res chain seq x y z
N MET A 1 -12.39 -6.56 -17.31
CA MET A 1 -12.64 -6.61 -15.85
C MET A 1 -11.53 -5.82 -15.17
N THR A 2 -11.86 -4.71 -14.53
CA THR A 2 -10.94 -3.89 -13.74
C THR A 2 -10.73 -4.53 -12.36
N LEU A 3 -9.47 -4.61 -11.92
CA LEU A 3 -9.11 -5.06 -10.58
C LEU A 3 -9.80 -4.20 -9.51
N ARG A 4 -10.26 -4.83 -8.42
CA ARG A 4 -10.94 -4.12 -7.32
C ARG A 4 -9.95 -3.22 -6.56
N PRO A 5 -10.40 -2.08 -5.99
CA PRO A 5 -9.56 -1.10 -5.31
C PRO A 5 -8.65 -1.67 -4.21
N GLU A 6 -9.09 -2.72 -3.54
CA GLU A 6 -8.38 -3.42 -2.47
C GLU A 6 -7.18 -4.27 -2.94
N TYR A 7 -7.05 -4.53 -4.24
CA TYR A 7 -5.87 -5.17 -4.85
C TYR A 7 -4.88 -4.16 -5.44
N SER A 8 -5.14 -2.87 -5.31
CA SER A 8 -4.13 -1.86 -5.53
C SER A 8 -3.16 -1.84 -4.37
N LEU A 9 -1.86 -1.94 -4.65
CA LEU A 9 -0.81 -1.48 -3.73
C LEU A 9 -1.22 -0.11 -3.19
N GLY A 10 -1.09 0.18 -1.89
CA GLY A 10 -1.48 1.47 -1.27
C GLY A 10 -0.85 2.72 -1.90
N HIS A 11 0.03 2.52 -2.89
CA HIS A 11 0.68 3.49 -3.75
C HIS A 11 -0.03 3.75 -5.10
N SER A 12 -1.07 2.99 -5.47
CA SER A 12 -1.63 3.03 -6.83
C SER A 12 -2.46 4.27 -7.14
N ALA A 13 -3.08 4.89 -6.14
CA ALA A 13 -3.90 6.09 -6.32
C ALA A 13 -3.09 7.25 -6.91
N TYR A 14 -1.77 7.24 -6.69
CA TYR A 14 -0.86 8.25 -7.21
C TYR A 14 -0.12 7.78 -8.47
N ASN A 15 -0.31 6.55 -8.97
CA ASN A 15 0.44 6.04 -10.12
C ASN A 15 0.21 6.90 -11.37
N ALA A 16 -1.03 7.36 -11.60
CA ALA A 16 -1.34 8.25 -12.71
C ALA A 16 -0.51 9.55 -12.64
N PHE A 17 -0.28 10.06 -11.43
CA PHE A 17 0.56 11.23 -11.18
C PHE A 17 2.05 10.91 -11.26
N LEU A 18 2.51 9.89 -10.54
CA LEU A 18 3.91 9.50 -10.42
C LEU A 18 4.52 9.06 -11.75
N HIS A 19 3.74 8.43 -12.62
CA HIS A 19 4.18 7.99 -13.94
C HIS A 19 3.91 9.01 -15.05
N ALA A 20 3.26 10.15 -14.72
CA ALA A 20 3.04 11.20 -15.70
C ALA A 20 4.36 11.84 -16.12
N GLU A 21 4.45 12.18 -17.41
CA GLU A 21 5.65 12.74 -18.02
C GLU A 21 5.79 14.22 -17.63
N VAL A 22 6.95 14.57 -17.07
CA VAL A 22 7.38 15.94 -16.78
C VAL A 22 8.00 16.55 -18.05
N GLY A 23 8.80 15.76 -18.78
CA GLY A 23 9.43 16.15 -20.04
C GLY A 23 10.39 15.08 -20.56
N GLU A 24 11.15 15.39 -21.60
CA GLU A 24 12.12 14.48 -22.23
C GLU A 24 13.54 15.05 -22.11
N GLU A 25 14.49 14.21 -21.71
CA GLU A 25 15.90 14.58 -21.63
C GLU A 25 16.59 14.56 -23.00
N ALA A 26 17.73 15.24 -23.11
CA ALA A 26 18.54 15.28 -24.33
C ALA A 26 18.97 13.90 -24.89
N ASN A 27 18.89 12.84 -24.09
CA ASN A 27 19.19 11.46 -24.47
C ASN A 27 17.94 10.64 -24.87
N GLY A 28 16.76 11.26 -24.95
CA GLY A 28 15.49 10.60 -25.26
C GLY A 28 14.84 9.87 -24.08
N ILE A 29 15.41 9.97 -22.86
CA ILE A 29 14.81 9.38 -21.67
C ILE A 29 13.69 10.28 -21.16
N LYS A 30 12.51 9.68 -21.00
CA LYS A 30 11.34 10.34 -20.43
C LYS A 30 11.53 10.56 -18.94
N LEU A 31 11.46 11.81 -18.50
CA LEU A 31 11.44 12.18 -17.10
C LEU A 31 10.00 12.10 -16.58
N THR A 32 9.77 11.26 -15.59
CA THR A 32 8.47 11.12 -14.91
C THR A 32 8.48 11.87 -13.59
N VAL A 33 7.31 12.11 -13.00
CA VAL A 33 7.21 12.74 -11.67
C VAL A 33 7.97 11.92 -10.62
N LEU A 34 7.86 10.59 -10.69
CA LEU A 34 8.59 9.67 -9.82
C LEU A 34 10.11 9.91 -9.90
N THR A 35 10.68 9.87 -11.11
CA THR A 35 12.13 10.02 -11.28
C THR A 35 12.61 11.44 -11.00
N ALA A 36 11.77 12.45 -11.25
CA ALA A 36 12.03 13.83 -10.87
C ALA A 36 12.12 14.02 -9.35
N LEU A 37 11.16 13.51 -8.59
CA LEU A 37 11.16 13.63 -7.12
C LEU A 37 12.32 12.88 -6.47
N THR A 38 12.65 11.69 -6.98
CA THR A 38 13.82 10.92 -6.52
C THR A 38 15.13 11.68 -6.69
N ARG A 39 15.30 12.41 -7.81
CA ARG A 39 16.50 13.24 -8.04
C ARG A 39 16.63 14.41 -7.09
N LEU A 40 15.51 14.88 -6.54
CA LEU A 40 15.48 15.91 -5.51
C LEU A 40 15.65 15.34 -4.09
N GLY A 41 15.82 14.02 -3.95
CA GLY A 41 15.89 13.34 -2.66
C GLY A 41 14.56 13.37 -1.89
N VAL A 42 13.44 13.55 -2.59
CA VAL A 42 12.10 13.60 -2.01
C VAL A 42 11.43 12.24 -2.19
N ASP A 43 10.80 11.72 -1.12
CA ASP A 43 9.99 10.51 -1.22
C ASP A 43 8.77 10.78 -2.14
N PRO A 44 8.65 10.07 -3.28
CA PRO A 44 7.64 10.40 -4.26
C PRO A 44 6.20 10.17 -3.78
N TRP A 45 5.97 9.15 -2.95
CA TRP A 45 4.64 8.79 -2.47
C TRP A 45 4.18 9.70 -1.35
N GLN A 46 5.09 10.05 -0.44
CA GLN A 46 4.82 11.02 0.61
C GLN A 46 4.52 12.40 0.02
N GLU A 47 5.26 12.83 -1.01
CA GLU A 47 5.00 14.10 -1.69
C GLU A 47 3.70 14.09 -2.50
N ALA A 48 3.39 12.98 -3.19
CA ALA A 48 2.11 12.84 -3.89
C ALA A 48 0.91 12.91 -2.93
N ALA A 49 1.00 12.27 -1.76
CA ALA A 49 -0.01 12.37 -0.71
C ALA A 49 -0.16 13.80 -0.19
N ARG A 50 0.97 14.48 0.10
CA ARG A 50 0.97 15.88 0.54
C ARG A 50 0.31 16.81 -0.49
N LEU A 51 0.61 16.64 -1.77
CA LEU A 51 0.02 17.44 -2.86
C LEU A 51 -1.47 17.14 -3.07
N ALA A 52 -1.90 15.90 -2.85
CA ALA A 52 -3.30 15.51 -2.96
C ALA A 52 -4.20 16.11 -1.86
N ASP A 53 -3.64 16.44 -0.69
CA ASP A 53 -4.36 17.05 0.43
C ASP A 53 -4.46 18.59 0.34
N LEU A 54 -3.70 19.20 -0.57
CA LEU A 54 -3.69 20.65 -0.75
C LEU A 54 -4.79 21.13 -1.72
N PRO A 55 -5.23 22.40 -1.60
CA PRO A 55 -5.98 23.05 -2.67
C PRO A 55 -5.21 23.04 -4.00
N ARG A 56 -5.92 22.92 -5.13
CA ARG A 56 -5.30 22.71 -6.46
C ARG A 56 -4.28 23.78 -6.82
N ASP A 57 -4.61 25.04 -6.59
CA ASP A 57 -3.72 26.18 -6.81
C ASP A 57 -2.43 26.05 -5.98
N VAL A 58 -2.55 25.69 -4.70
CA VAL A 58 -1.41 25.49 -3.80
C VAL A 58 -0.56 24.28 -4.22
N ALA A 59 -1.20 23.19 -4.64
CA ALA A 59 -0.52 21.99 -5.15
C ALA A 59 0.28 22.29 -6.44
N VAL A 60 -0.31 23.07 -7.36
CA VAL A 60 0.36 23.49 -8.59
C VAL A 60 1.58 24.37 -8.28
N THR A 61 1.45 25.36 -7.41
CA THR A 61 2.59 26.21 -7.02
C THR A 61 3.71 25.40 -6.37
N ALA A 62 3.37 24.49 -5.45
CA ALA A 62 4.35 23.66 -4.79
C ALA A 62 5.08 22.72 -5.78
N LEU A 63 4.35 22.13 -6.72
CA LEU A 63 4.91 21.26 -7.74
C LEU A 63 5.80 22.02 -8.74
N ALA A 64 5.39 23.23 -9.16
CA ALA A 64 6.20 24.09 -10.03
C ALA A 64 7.54 24.45 -9.38
N ALA A 65 7.53 24.73 -8.07
CA ALA A 65 8.76 24.98 -7.31
C ALA A 65 9.68 23.74 -7.24
N SER A 66 9.11 22.53 -7.19
CA SER A 66 9.89 21.29 -7.28
C SER A 66 10.50 21.10 -8.67
N ILE A 67 9.73 21.33 -9.74
CA ILE A 67 10.21 21.21 -11.13
C ILE A 67 11.34 22.22 -11.41
N ALA A 68 11.22 23.45 -10.91
CA ALA A 68 12.23 24.49 -11.10
C ALA A 68 13.59 24.15 -10.44
N ARG A 69 13.62 23.23 -9.47
CA ARG A 69 14.85 22.75 -8.83
C ARG A 69 15.54 21.62 -9.59
N LEU A 70 14.87 21.04 -10.59
CA LEU A 70 15.45 19.96 -11.39
C LEU A 70 16.56 20.51 -12.30
N PRO A 71 17.59 19.71 -12.58
CA PRO A 71 18.54 20.06 -13.63
C PRO A 71 17.78 20.27 -14.96
N PRO A 72 18.25 21.19 -15.81
CA PRO A 72 17.58 21.50 -17.07
C PRO A 72 17.68 20.32 -18.04
N LEU A 73 16.63 20.09 -18.83
CA LEU A 73 16.56 19.00 -19.81
C LEU A 73 17.55 19.16 -20.98
N SER A 74 18.11 20.37 -21.16
CA SER A 74 19.12 20.68 -22.18
C SER A 74 20.38 21.29 -21.56
N PRO A 75 21.58 20.96 -22.06
CA PRO A 75 22.83 21.53 -21.54
C PRO A 75 22.81 23.06 -21.61
N GLY A 76 22.93 23.72 -20.45
CA GLY A 76 22.92 25.19 -20.33
C GLY A 76 21.53 25.85 -20.31
N GLY A 77 20.45 25.07 -20.28
CA GLY A 77 19.09 25.61 -20.09
C GLY A 77 18.80 25.97 -18.63
N THR A 78 17.69 26.64 -18.37
CA THR A 78 17.01 26.66 -17.07
C THR A 78 15.54 26.40 -17.34
N TRP A 79 14.83 25.73 -16.43
CA TRP A 79 13.37 25.69 -16.52
C TRP A 79 12.85 27.12 -16.49
N LYS A 80 12.16 27.58 -17.54
CA LYS A 80 11.46 28.86 -17.45
C LYS A 80 10.31 28.68 -16.48
N THR A 81 10.08 29.67 -15.62
CA THR A 81 9.02 29.62 -14.61
C THR A 81 7.65 29.31 -15.21
N ALA A 82 7.34 29.92 -16.37
CA ALA A 82 6.09 29.67 -17.10
C ALA A 82 5.97 28.21 -17.60
N ASP A 83 7.07 27.57 -17.98
CA ASP A 83 7.07 26.17 -18.43
C ASP A 83 6.87 25.23 -17.23
N ALA A 84 7.52 25.52 -16.09
CA ALA A 84 7.35 24.75 -14.86
C ALA A 84 5.92 24.83 -14.30
N GLU A 85 5.30 26.01 -14.35
CA GLU A 85 3.90 26.21 -13.93
C GLU A 85 2.92 25.48 -14.86
N ALA A 86 3.12 25.55 -16.18
CA ALA A 86 2.28 24.85 -17.14
C ALA A 86 2.37 23.32 -16.98
N ILE A 87 3.58 22.80 -16.77
CA ILE A 87 3.80 21.37 -16.50
C ILE A 87 3.14 20.98 -15.18
N ALA A 88 3.36 21.75 -14.11
CA ALA A 88 2.74 21.48 -12.80
C ALA A 88 1.20 21.49 -12.86
N ALA A 89 0.61 22.47 -13.56
CA ALA A 89 -0.83 22.59 -13.75
C ALA A 89 -1.43 21.38 -14.49
N ARG A 90 -0.70 20.84 -15.48
CA ARG A 90 -1.08 19.60 -16.17
C ARG A 90 -0.97 18.40 -15.26
N LEU A 91 0.15 18.27 -14.53
CA LEU A 91 0.42 17.12 -13.67
C LEU A 91 -0.55 17.02 -12.48
N ALA A 92 -0.95 18.15 -11.90
CA ALA A 92 -1.90 18.20 -10.78
C ALA A 92 -3.26 17.57 -11.12
N ASN A 93 -3.65 17.49 -12.40
CA ASN A 93 -4.89 16.83 -12.81
C ASN A 93 -4.88 15.31 -12.59
N PHE A 94 -3.70 14.70 -12.46
CA PHE A 94 -3.56 13.26 -12.21
C PHE A 94 -3.59 12.92 -10.71
N LEU A 95 -3.69 13.91 -9.83
CA LEU A 95 -3.86 13.67 -8.40
C LEU A 95 -5.34 13.32 -8.09
N PRO A 96 -5.59 12.35 -7.20
CA PRO A 96 -6.93 11.76 -6.99
C PRO A 96 -8.00 12.74 -6.49
N ASN A 97 -7.62 13.85 -5.85
CA ASN A 97 -8.55 14.84 -5.28
C ASN A 97 -8.74 16.10 -6.15
N HIS A 98 -8.15 16.14 -7.34
CA HIS A 98 -8.10 17.32 -8.21
C HIS A 98 -8.90 17.17 -9.51
N SER A 99 -9.63 16.07 -9.67
CA SER A 99 -10.59 15.86 -10.76
C SER A 99 -11.87 16.67 -10.53
N THR A 100 -12.19 17.56 -11.46
CA THR A 100 -13.31 18.51 -11.38
C THR A 100 -14.67 17.84 -11.58
N ALA A 101 -15.48 17.80 -10.50
CA ALA A 101 -16.95 17.76 -10.55
C ALA A 101 -17.50 18.96 -9.76
N PRO A 102 -18.61 19.59 -10.18
CA PRO A 102 -18.99 20.93 -9.72
C PRO A 102 -19.45 20.97 -8.26
N LEU A 103 -18.96 22.00 -7.56
CA LEU A 103 -19.25 22.36 -6.18
C LEU A 103 -20.76 22.40 -5.88
N GLN A 104 -21.26 21.42 -5.11
CA GLN A 104 -22.51 21.58 -4.37
C GLN A 104 -22.22 22.33 -3.06
N GLN A 105 -22.71 23.56 -2.98
CA GLN A 105 -22.71 24.38 -1.77
C GLN A 105 -23.44 23.67 -0.62
N PRO A 106 -22.91 23.67 0.61
CA PRO A 106 -23.66 23.22 1.77
C PRO A 106 -24.75 24.24 2.11
N LYS A 107 -26.01 23.80 2.06
CA LYS A 107 -27.15 24.56 2.57
C LYS A 107 -27.02 24.73 4.08
N SER A 108 -26.83 25.98 4.49
CA SER A 108 -27.05 26.43 5.85
C SER A 108 -28.51 26.20 6.28
N ARG A 109 -28.73 25.63 7.47
CA ARG A 109 -29.96 25.92 8.24
C ARG A 109 -29.74 25.85 9.75
N ALA A 110 -29.82 27.05 10.32
CA ALA A 110 -30.14 27.50 11.68
C ALA A 110 -30.38 26.48 12.82
N ARG A 111 -29.62 26.71 13.89
CA ARG A 111 -30.01 26.92 15.31
C ARG A 111 -31.46 26.59 15.72
N SER A 112 -31.57 25.79 16.77
CA SER A 112 -32.49 26.04 17.88
C SER A 112 -31.81 25.74 19.23
N SER A 113 -32.06 26.64 20.17
CA SER A 113 -31.60 26.71 21.56
C SER A 113 -32.58 26.04 22.52
N HIS A 114 -32.09 25.61 23.70
CA HIS A 114 -32.68 25.55 25.05
C HIS A 114 -31.87 24.49 25.84
N GLY A 115 -31.33 24.65 27.06
CA GLY A 115 -31.38 25.67 28.11
C GLY A 115 -31.21 24.96 29.48
N GLY A 116 -30.17 25.32 30.26
CA GLY A 116 -30.02 25.15 31.74
C GLY A 116 -29.76 23.73 32.29
N ALA A 117 -29.01 23.47 33.37
CA ALA A 117 -28.24 24.28 34.31
C ALA A 117 -27.30 23.39 35.19
N THR A 118 -26.19 23.99 35.66
CA THR A 118 -25.24 23.77 36.79
C THR A 118 -25.52 22.67 37.84
N ALA A 119 -24.55 21.97 38.47
CA ALA A 119 -23.38 22.47 39.24
C ALA A 119 -22.31 21.38 39.58
N ALA A 120 -21.10 21.80 39.99
CA ALA A 120 -19.91 21.01 40.42
C ALA A 120 -19.61 21.21 41.94
N PRO A 121 -18.48 20.79 42.60
CA PRO A 121 -17.30 19.99 42.16
C PRO A 121 -16.65 18.97 43.19
N ALA A 122 -15.64 18.19 42.69
CA ALA A 122 -14.35 17.76 43.31
C ALA A 122 -14.29 16.73 44.49
N PRO A 123 -13.18 15.96 44.70
CA PRO A 123 -11.79 16.32 44.35
C PRO A 123 -10.91 15.27 43.63
N ALA A 124 -9.69 15.75 43.35
CA ALA A 124 -8.61 15.26 42.50
C ALA A 124 -7.95 13.94 42.91
N ALA A 125 -7.50 13.18 41.90
CA ALA A 125 -6.32 12.33 41.99
C ALA A 125 -5.47 12.53 40.72
N ALA A 126 -4.17 12.63 40.95
CA ALA A 126 -3.17 13.19 40.06
C ALA A 126 -2.91 12.40 38.76
N ALA A 127 -2.38 13.14 37.78
CA ALA A 127 -2.00 12.70 36.46
C ALA A 127 -1.01 11.53 36.44
N ALA A 128 -1.32 10.54 35.60
CA ALA A 128 -0.31 9.76 34.89
C ALA A 128 -0.53 10.02 33.39
N ALA A 129 0.38 10.78 32.79
CA ALA A 129 0.41 10.97 31.35
C ALA A 129 0.50 9.58 30.69
N SER A 130 -0.53 9.20 29.94
CA SER A 130 -0.50 7.97 29.16
C SER A 130 0.60 8.12 28.11
N ALA A 131 1.66 7.31 28.24
CA ALA A 131 2.66 7.14 27.20
C ALA A 131 1.97 6.91 25.85
N PRO A 132 2.52 7.44 24.74
CA PRO A 132 1.96 7.18 23.41
C PRO A 132 1.87 5.67 23.22
N LYS A 133 0.67 5.17 22.88
CA LYS A 133 0.45 3.75 22.59
C LYS A 133 1.47 3.34 21.51
N PRO A 134 2.27 2.28 21.71
CA PRO A 134 3.19 1.83 20.68
C PRO A 134 2.39 1.54 19.41
N LYS A 135 2.86 2.07 18.27
CA LYS A 135 2.28 1.75 16.96
C LYS A 135 2.19 0.23 16.86
N ALA A 136 1.00 -0.25 16.47
CA ALA A 136 0.71 -1.67 16.31
C ALA A 136 1.87 -2.35 15.55
N THR A 137 2.59 -3.24 16.21
CA THR A 137 3.71 -3.95 15.59
C THR A 137 3.10 -4.96 14.63
N LEU A 138 2.95 -4.58 13.36
CA LEU A 138 2.49 -5.50 12.31
C LEU A 138 3.28 -6.80 12.47
N SER A 139 2.60 -7.95 12.48
CA SER A 139 3.32 -9.23 12.43
C SER A 139 2.98 -9.90 11.13
N THR A 140 4.00 -10.20 10.33
CA THR A 140 3.81 -10.95 9.09
C THR A 140 4.00 -12.43 9.36
N TRP A 141 3.10 -13.24 8.84
CA TRP A 141 3.29 -14.68 8.74
C TRP A 141 3.48 -15.01 7.28
N LEU A 142 4.69 -15.46 6.95
CA LEU A 142 5.13 -15.69 5.59
C LEU A 142 5.05 -17.17 5.31
N LEU A 143 4.52 -17.52 4.14
CA LEU A 143 4.49 -18.87 3.62
C LEU A 143 5.12 -18.85 2.24
N TRP A 144 5.91 -19.86 1.94
CA TRP A 144 6.25 -20.16 0.56
C TRP A 144 6.09 -21.66 0.29
N GLY A 145 5.71 -21.99 -0.92
CA GLY A 145 5.39 -23.36 -1.32
C GLY A 145 5.41 -23.51 -2.84
N VAL A 146 4.85 -24.61 -3.32
CA VAL A 146 4.84 -24.98 -4.74
C VAL A 146 3.48 -25.44 -5.19
N ALA A 147 2.99 -24.89 -6.28
CA ALA A 147 1.72 -25.29 -6.87
C ALA A 147 1.88 -25.49 -8.37
N ASN A 148 1.16 -26.46 -8.92
CA ASN A 148 1.14 -26.75 -10.36
C ASN A 148 -0.15 -26.27 -11.05
N ASN A 149 -1.14 -25.80 -10.28
CA ASN A 149 -2.41 -25.29 -10.79
C ASN A 149 -2.78 -23.94 -10.15
N LYS A 150 -2.59 -22.86 -10.92
CA LYS A 150 -2.81 -21.47 -10.46
C LYS A 150 -4.27 -21.19 -10.10
N ASP A 151 -5.23 -21.69 -10.88
CA ASP A 151 -6.65 -21.42 -10.66
C ASP A 151 -7.19 -22.16 -9.44
N ALA A 152 -6.80 -23.42 -9.26
CA ALA A 152 -7.16 -24.19 -8.06
C ALA A 152 -6.54 -23.57 -6.81
N TYR A 153 -5.28 -23.12 -6.90
CA TYR A 153 -4.60 -22.41 -5.81
C TYR A 153 -5.31 -21.09 -5.47
N LEU A 154 -5.64 -20.28 -6.47
CA LEU A 154 -6.36 -19.02 -6.27
C LEU A 154 -7.74 -19.23 -5.63
N ALA A 155 -8.49 -20.23 -6.09
CA ALA A 155 -9.80 -20.54 -5.54
C ALA A 155 -9.73 -20.94 -4.05
N MET A 156 -8.70 -21.71 -3.66
CA MET A 156 -8.42 -22.05 -2.27
C MET A 156 -8.06 -20.81 -1.44
N GLU A 157 -7.12 -20.01 -1.94
CA GLU A 157 -6.65 -18.79 -1.28
C GLU A 157 -7.78 -17.77 -1.03
N ILE A 158 -8.72 -17.61 -1.98
CA ILE A 158 -9.88 -16.72 -1.80
C ILE A 158 -10.72 -17.15 -0.58
N ARG A 159 -10.93 -18.46 -0.39
CA ARG A 159 -11.69 -18.98 0.75
C ARG A 159 -10.92 -18.80 2.06
N HIS A 160 -9.65 -19.18 2.08
CA HIS A 160 -8.79 -19.05 3.27
C HIS A 160 -8.61 -17.59 3.68
N ALA A 161 -8.43 -16.68 2.73
CA ALA A 161 -8.30 -15.25 2.98
C ALA A 161 -9.54 -14.68 3.67
N ALA A 162 -10.75 -15.10 3.28
CA ALA A 162 -11.99 -14.65 3.95
C ALA A 162 -12.01 -15.05 5.43
N ILE A 163 -11.66 -16.30 5.74
CA ILE A 163 -11.61 -16.82 7.11
C ILE A 163 -10.54 -16.08 7.94
N LEU A 164 -9.35 -15.89 7.37
CA LEU A 164 -8.26 -15.14 8.01
C LEU A 164 -8.67 -13.70 8.35
N ARG A 165 -9.39 -13.04 7.44
CA ARG A 165 -9.92 -11.68 7.64
C ARG A 165 -10.97 -11.63 8.73
N GLU A 166 -11.89 -12.60 8.78
CA GLU A 166 -12.88 -12.74 9.86
C GLU A 166 -12.21 -12.88 11.23
N HIS A 167 -11.02 -13.51 11.28
CA HIS A 167 -10.26 -13.70 12.51
C HIS A 167 -9.25 -12.59 12.84
N GLY A 168 -9.22 -11.50 12.07
CA GLY A 168 -8.48 -10.29 12.40
C GLY A 168 -7.17 -10.08 11.63
N ALA A 169 -6.91 -10.84 10.58
CA ALA A 169 -5.83 -10.50 9.64
C ALA A 169 -6.13 -9.16 8.95
N THR A 170 -5.14 -8.29 8.81
CA THR A 170 -5.27 -6.98 8.15
C THR A 170 -5.04 -7.05 6.64
N ARG A 171 -4.31 -8.07 6.17
CA ARG A 171 -4.05 -8.31 4.75
C ARG A 171 -3.66 -9.76 4.52
N VAL A 172 -4.03 -10.29 3.36
CA VAL A 172 -3.57 -11.59 2.87
C VAL A 172 -3.09 -11.36 1.44
N VAL A 173 -1.87 -11.76 1.14
CA VAL A 173 -1.31 -11.67 -0.20
C VAL A 173 -0.70 -13.00 -0.58
N SER A 174 -1.00 -13.45 -1.80
CA SER A 174 -0.45 -14.66 -2.40
C SER A 174 0.01 -14.31 -3.82
N ALA A 175 1.29 -14.52 -4.08
CA ALA A 175 1.98 -14.12 -5.30
C ALA A 175 2.50 -15.35 -6.06
N TRP A 176 2.16 -15.43 -7.34
CA TRP A 176 2.57 -16.51 -8.23
C TRP A 176 3.94 -16.22 -8.85
N GLY A 177 4.83 -17.21 -8.86
CA GLY A 177 6.16 -17.09 -9.45
C GLY A 177 6.11 -16.92 -10.96
N GLU A 178 6.34 -15.68 -11.43
CA GLU A 178 6.47 -15.36 -12.86
C GLU A 178 7.94 -15.40 -13.29
N ASP A 179 8.81 -14.61 -12.64
CA ASP A 179 10.25 -14.53 -12.92
C ASP A 179 11.07 -14.95 -11.69
N VAL A 180 11.25 -16.27 -11.52
CA VAL A 180 11.98 -16.86 -10.39
C VAL A 180 13.25 -17.52 -10.94
N PRO A 181 14.40 -16.83 -10.91
CA PRO A 181 15.63 -17.32 -11.51
C PRO A 181 16.21 -18.49 -10.71
N ASP A 182 16.96 -19.34 -11.40
CA ASP A 182 17.76 -20.40 -10.78
C ASP A 182 19.06 -19.82 -10.20
N GLY A 183 19.37 -20.23 -8.98
CA GLY A 183 20.56 -19.79 -8.26
C GLY A 183 21.72 -20.75 -8.42
N LYS A 184 22.92 -20.31 -8.05
CA LYS A 184 24.11 -21.18 -8.00
C LYS A 184 24.38 -21.78 -6.61
N VAL A 185 23.96 -21.07 -5.55
CA VAL A 185 24.18 -21.47 -4.16
C VAL A 185 22.85 -21.71 -3.46
N THR A 186 21.91 -20.78 -3.61
CA THR A 186 20.54 -20.88 -3.11
C THR A 186 19.58 -20.22 -4.09
N ASP A 187 18.36 -20.72 -4.16
CA ASP A 187 17.25 -20.09 -4.85
C ASP A 187 15.92 -20.51 -4.23
N TYR A 188 14.83 -19.85 -4.65
CA TYR A 188 13.50 -20.14 -4.13
C TYR A 188 13.02 -21.54 -4.48
N LYS A 189 13.32 -22.04 -5.69
CA LYS A 189 12.87 -23.37 -6.13
C LYS A 189 13.51 -24.46 -5.29
N GLY A 190 14.81 -24.36 -5.01
CA GLY A 190 15.57 -25.23 -4.13
C GLY A 190 15.11 -25.15 -2.68
N ALA A 191 14.74 -23.96 -2.20
CA ALA A 191 14.21 -23.79 -0.84
C ALA A 191 12.95 -24.63 -0.60
N VAL A 192 12.06 -24.72 -1.59
CA VAL A 192 10.81 -25.49 -1.53
C VAL A 192 10.89 -26.85 -2.23
N LYS A 193 12.06 -27.25 -2.74
CA LYS A 193 12.25 -28.47 -3.54
C LYS A 193 11.20 -28.59 -4.66
N ALA A 194 11.05 -27.52 -5.44
CA ALA A 194 10.11 -27.46 -6.56
C ALA A 194 10.49 -28.49 -7.65
N THR A 195 9.49 -29.16 -8.20
CA THR A 195 9.65 -29.96 -9.42
C THR A 195 9.51 -29.06 -10.66
N PRO A 196 9.90 -29.53 -11.86
CA PRO A 196 9.84 -28.72 -13.09
C PRO A 196 8.43 -28.27 -13.49
N ASP A 197 7.40 -29.02 -13.07
CA ASP A 197 5.97 -28.74 -13.32
C ASP A 197 5.34 -27.83 -12.26
N GLU A 198 6.10 -27.40 -11.27
CA GLU A 198 5.64 -26.57 -10.18
C GLU A 198 6.16 -25.14 -10.27
N LYS A 199 5.34 -24.22 -9.75
CA LYS A 199 5.69 -22.82 -9.57
C LYS A 199 5.80 -22.50 -8.10
N VAL A 200 6.83 -21.72 -7.77
CA VAL A 200 6.95 -21.13 -6.43
C VAL A 200 5.78 -20.18 -6.19
N VAL A 201 5.17 -20.30 -5.02
CA VAL A 201 4.22 -19.31 -4.51
C VAL A 201 4.84 -18.63 -3.30
N TYR A 202 4.73 -17.31 -3.26
CA TYR A 202 5.12 -16.48 -2.13
C TYR A 202 3.89 -15.82 -1.53
N ALA A 203 3.60 -16.09 -0.27
CA ALA A 203 2.42 -15.56 0.41
C ALA A 203 2.77 -14.97 1.77
N TRP A 204 2.01 -13.98 2.20
CA TRP A 204 2.09 -13.48 3.56
C TRP A 204 0.74 -12.99 4.08
N ILE A 205 0.61 -13.04 5.39
CA ILE A 205 -0.54 -12.56 6.14
C ILE A 205 -0.06 -11.48 7.10
N GLU A 206 -0.67 -10.30 7.02
CA GLU A 206 -0.44 -9.22 7.96
C GLU A 206 -1.46 -9.28 9.09
N TRP A 207 -0.98 -9.09 10.31
CA TRP A 207 -1.82 -9.02 11.51
C TRP A 207 -1.50 -7.75 12.30
N PRO A 208 -2.48 -7.18 13.04
CA PRO A 208 -2.26 -5.98 13.85
C PRO A 208 -1.15 -6.14 14.89
N SER A 209 -1.00 -7.35 15.43
CA SER A 209 0.11 -7.71 16.31
C SER A 209 0.31 -9.22 16.36
N LYS A 210 1.49 -9.64 16.84
CA LYS A 210 1.77 -11.05 17.15
C LYS A 210 0.75 -11.64 18.12
N ALA A 211 0.31 -10.87 19.12
CA ALA A 211 -0.68 -11.34 20.09
C ALA A 211 -2.04 -11.63 19.44
N VAL A 212 -2.47 -10.78 18.49
CA VAL A 212 -3.69 -11.01 17.72
C VAL A 212 -3.55 -12.26 16.85
N ARG A 213 -2.43 -12.42 16.14
CA ARG A 213 -2.14 -13.63 15.35
C ARG A 213 -2.20 -14.89 16.21
N ASP A 214 -1.52 -14.90 17.35
CA ASP A 214 -1.42 -16.07 18.23
C ASP A 214 -2.79 -16.47 18.81
N ALA A 215 -3.65 -15.49 19.11
CA ALA A 215 -5.01 -15.75 19.58
C ALA A 215 -5.96 -16.19 18.45
N ALA A 216 -5.71 -15.75 17.22
CA ALA A 216 -6.52 -16.07 16.04
C ALA A 216 -6.18 -17.44 15.44
N TRP A 217 -4.89 -17.78 15.37
CA TRP A 217 -4.41 -18.96 14.64
C TRP A 217 -5.06 -20.28 15.05
N PRO A 218 -5.22 -20.61 16.35
CA PRO A 218 -5.91 -21.84 16.76
C PRO A 218 -7.37 -21.87 16.30
N LYS A 219 -8.05 -20.71 16.22
CA LYS A 219 -9.44 -20.59 15.78
C LYS A 219 -9.56 -20.80 14.27
N VAL A 220 -8.66 -20.18 13.50
CA VAL A 220 -8.55 -20.40 12.06
C VAL A 220 -8.35 -21.88 11.76
N MET A 221 -7.38 -22.53 12.42
CA MET A 221 -7.11 -23.95 12.19
C MET A 221 -8.22 -24.89 12.67
N ALA A 222 -9.06 -24.46 13.62
CA ALA A 222 -10.23 -25.21 14.05
C ALA A 222 -11.46 -24.98 13.17
N ASP A 223 -11.46 -23.96 12.30
CA ASP A 223 -12.58 -23.65 11.41
C ASP A 223 -12.72 -24.76 10.34
N PRO A 224 -13.88 -25.45 10.26
CA PRO A 224 -14.10 -26.51 9.27
C PRO A 224 -13.87 -26.04 7.84
N ARG A 225 -14.14 -24.77 7.53
CA ARG A 225 -14.00 -24.17 6.20
C ARG A 225 -12.54 -24.13 5.73
N MET A 226 -11.58 -24.12 6.66
CA MET A 226 -10.15 -24.19 6.31
C MET A 226 -9.75 -25.55 5.75
N HIS A 227 -10.48 -26.61 6.09
CA HIS A 227 -10.19 -27.99 5.69
C HIS A 227 -11.00 -28.45 4.48
N GLU A 228 -11.85 -27.60 3.93
CA GLU A 228 -12.60 -27.88 2.72
C GLU A 228 -11.65 -28.10 1.53
N GLY A 229 -11.76 -29.27 0.90
CA GLY A 229 -10.91 -29.63 -0.22
C GLY A 229 -9.49 -30.07 0.17
N LYS A 230 -9.24 -30.45 1.44
CA LYS A 230 -7.94 -30.96 1.90
C LYS A 230 -7.41 -32.14 1.07
N ASP A 231 -8.31 -32.97 0.52
CA ASP A 231 -7.98 -34.14 -0.29
C ASP A 231 -7.62 -33.76 -1.74
N SER A 232 -7.75 -32.48 -2.10
CA SER A 232 -7.42 -31.91 -3.40
C SER A 232 -6.57 -30.65 -3.26
N MET A 233 -5.64 -30.64 -2.29
CA MET A 233 -4.72 -29.52 -2.10
C MET A 233 -3.89 -29.29 -3.38
N PRO A 234 -3.88 -28.06 -3.93
CA PRO A 234 -3.15 -27.73 -5.15
C PRO A 234 -1.64 -27.53 -4.93
N PHE A 235 -1.12 -27.94 -3.76
CA PHE A 235 0.28 -27.85 -3.36
C PHE A 235 0.63 -28.97 -2.36
N ASP A 236 1.93 -29.26 -2.20
CA ASP A 236 2.41 -30.20 -1.18
C ASP A 236 2.73 -29.47 0.14
N PRO A 237 1.94 -29.65 1.20
CA PRO A 237 2.14 -28.93 2.47
C PRO A 237 3.43 -29.32 3.18
N ARG A 238 4.05 -30.47 2.86
CA ARG A 238 5.32 -30.91 3.49
C ARG A 238 6.52 -30.11 3.01
N ARG A 239 6.40 -29.45 1.85
CA ARG A 239 7.44 -28.60 1.25
C ARG A 239 7.21 -27.12 1.51
N MET A 240 6.09 -26.80 2.16
CA MET A 240 5.80 -25.45 2.61
C MET A 240 6.73 -25.07 3.76
N ILE A 241 7.22 -23.85 3.74
CA ILE A 241 8.01 -23.27 4.83
C ILE A 241 7.26 -22.05 5.30
N HIS A 242 7.22 -21.87 6.62
CA HIS A 242 6.50 -20.77 7.23
C HIS A 242 7.28 -20.15 8.40
N GLY A 243 7.07 -18.85 8.62
CA GLY A 243 7.75 -18.11 9.68
C GLY A 243 7.01 -16.84 10.08
N GLY A 244 7.18 -16.40 11.32
CA GLY A 244 6.67 -15.13 11.81
C GLY A 244 7.76 -14.08 11.85
N PHE A 245 7.49 -12.87 11.33
CA PHE A 245 8.45 -11.79 11.25
C PHE A 245 7.86 -10.50 11.81
N ALA A 246 8.71 -9.70 12.46
CA ALA A 246 8.40 -8.31 12.81
C ALA A 246 9.01 -7.41 11.73
N PRO A 247 8.28 -6.44 11.16
CA PRO A 247 8.83 -5.52 10.19
C PRO A 247 9.87 -4.63 10.86
N ILE A 248 10.95 -4.39 10.14
CA ILE A 248 11.98 -3.41 10.50
C ILE A 248 11.92 -2.16 9.62
N LEU A 249 11.16 -2.22 8.52
CA LEU A 249 10.90 -1.14 7.57
C LEU A 249 9.50 -1.37 6.98
N ASP A 250 8.71 -0.30 6.92
CA ASP A 250 7.36 -0.25 6.35
C ASP A 250 7.13 1.20 5.88
N VAL A 251 7.06 1.41 4.56
CA VAL A 251 7.06 2.73 3.89
C VAL A 251 5.95 2.82 2.86
#